data_AF-A0A9J7YKA9-F1
#
_entry.id   AF-A0A9J7YKA9-F1
#
_cell.length_a   1.000
_cell.length_b   1.000
_cell.length_c   1.000
_cell.angle_alpha   90.00
_cell.angle_beta   90.00
_cell.angle_gamma   90.00
#
_symmetry.space_group_name_H-M   'P 1'
#
loop_
_entity.id
_entity.type
_entity.pdbx_description
1 polymer ?
#
loop_
_entity_poly.entity_id
_entity_poly.type
_entity_poly.pdbx_seq_one_letter_code
_entity_poly.pdbx_strand_id
1 'polypeptide(L)'
;MGAEERVVWLPLSCLLTHIPLLQNTLLCRCLYLTTGFFCVSACYLYYFFKFIFLFCRSISTSGWRLAEQQGQGSQLITVDEKLDITTLTGVPEEHIKTRKVRIFVPARNAMQSGVKNTQKWKMDFDTRERWENPLMGWASTADPLSNMVLSFSNKEDAIAFAEKNGWRYDITEKRVPKPRVKSYGANFSWDKRTRRSAK
;
A
#
# COMPACT_ATOMS: atom_id res chain seq x y z
N MET A 1 -23.59 13.97 -39.25
CA MET A 1 -23.22 15.26 -38.65
C MET A 1 -22.33 14.93 -37.46
N GLY A 2 -21.02 14.89 -37.72
CA GLY A 2 -20.02 14.48 -36.73
C GLY A 2 -19.45 15.70 -36.01
N ALA A 3 -19.21 15.54 -34.70
CA ALA A 3 -18.33 16.39 -33.92
C ALA A 3 -17.40 15.45 -33.14
N GLU A 4 -16.16 15.43 -33.58
CA GLU A 4 -15.05 14.61 -33.10
C GLU A 4 -14.21 15.51 -32.18
N GLU A 5 -14.35 15.38 -30.86
CA GLU A 5 -13.52 16.13 -29.90
C GLU A 5 -12.26 15.32 -29.54
N ARG A 6 -11.16 15.66 -30.22
CA ARG A 6 -9.80 15.21 -29.92
C ARG A 6 -9.24 15.98 -28.73
N VAL A 7 -9.17 15.34 -27.56
CA VAL A 7 -8.40 15.82 -26.42
C VAL A 7 -6.93 15.45 -26.61
N VAL A 8 -6.12 16.43 -26.98
CA VAL A 8 -4.65 16.32 -27.08
C VAL A 8 -4.03 16.67 -25.73
N TRP A 9 -3.35 15.70 -25.12
CA TRP A 9 -2.49 15.93 -23.95
C TRP A 9 -1.12 16.42 -24.41
N LEU A 10 -0.79 17.68 -24.14
CA LEU A 10 0.58 18.20 -24.20
C LEU A 10 1.32 17.83 -22.90
N PRO A 11 2.48 17.15 -22.95
CA PRO A 11 3.33 17.01 -21.78
C PRO A 11 4.13 18.30 -21.55
N LEU A 12 3.71 19.10 -20.57
CA LEU A 12 4.60 20.07 -19.93
C LEU A 12 5.62 19.30 -19.09
N SER A 13 6.90 19.39 -19.45
CA SER A 13 8.00 19.85 -18.57
C SER A 13 9.36 19.25 -18.96
N CYS A 14 10.39 20.06 -18.72
CA CYS A 14 11.83 19.75 -18.71
C CYS A 14 12.58 19.79 -20.04
N LEU A 15 12.97 21.00 -20.46
CA LEU A 15 14.26 21.24 -21.10
C LEU A 15 14.87 22.56 -20.59
N LEU A 16 16.01 22.40 -19.93
CA LEU A 16 17.21 23.25 -19.83
C LEU A 16 17.11 24.78 -20.03
N THR A 17 17.73 25.53 -19.10
CA THR A 17 18.80 26.54 -19.30
C THR A 17 19.05 27.25 -17.96
N HIS A 18 20.14 27.01 -17.21
CA HIS A 18 21.48 27.63 -17.31
C HIS A 18 21.48 29.17 -17.27
N ILE A 19 22.12 29.77 -16.23
CA ILE A 19 23.05 30.96 -16.22
C ILE A 19 23.00 31.76 -14.88
N PRO A 20 24.14 32.39 -14.45
CA PRO A 20 24.61 32.46 -13.05
C PRO A 20 24.81 33.91 -12.49
N LEU A 21 25.63 34.04 -11.42
CA LEU A 21 26.24 35.23 -10.76
C LEU A 21 25.40 35.79 -9.58
N LEU A 22 25.91 36.24 -8.43
CA LEU A 22 27.16 36.87 -7.98
C LEU A 22 27.43 36.45 -6.49
N GLN A 23 28.63 36.05 -6.07
CA GLN A 23 29.79 36.86 -5.61
C GLN A 23 29.69 37.41 -4.17
N ASN A 24 30.50 36.83 -3.25
CA ASN A 24 31.41 37.54 -2.32
C ASN A 24 32.20 36.49 -1.50
N THR A 25 33.46 36.19 -1.87
CA THR A 25 34.71 36.85 -1.41
C THR A 25 35.01 36.62 0.08
N LEU A 26 36.01 35.75 0.32
CA LEU A 26 37.19 35.91 1.18
C LEU A 26 37.91 34.54 1.17
N LEU A 27 38.85 34.33 0.25
CA LEU A 27 40.29 34.45 0.51
C LEU A 27 40.72 33.72 1.81
N CYS A 28 41.29 32.52 1.68
CA CYS A 28 42.74 32.38 1.62
C CYS A 28 43.17 30.95 1.27
N ARG A 29 44.11 30.88 0.33
CA ARG A 29 44.85 29.70 -0.11
C ARG A 29 45.82 29.20 0.97
N CYS A 30 46.22 27.94 0.78
CA CYS A 30 47.58 27.36 0.86
C CYS A 30 47.57 26.10 1.71
N LEU A 31 48.25 25.00 1.42
CA LEU A 31 49.03 24.43 0.30
C LEU A 31 49.52 23.11 0.94
N TYR A 32 49.53 21.99 0.19
CA TYR A 32 50.44 20.84 0.39
C TYR A 32 50.23 19.99 1.66
N LEU A 33 50.61 18.72 1.75
CA LEU A 33 50.82 17.58 0.86
C LEU A 33 50.98 16.39 1.84
N THR A 34 50.57 15.21 1.40
CA THR A 34 50.99 13.85 1.83
C THR A 34 52.04 13.66 2.94
N THR A 35 51.69 12.81 3.92
CA THR A 35 52.48 11.82 4.71
C THR A 35 51.62 11.54 5.97
N GLY A 36 51.45 10.38 6.61
CA GLY A 36 52.06 9.06 6.61
C GLY A 36 51.88 8.53 8.06
N PHE A 37 51.25 7.36 8.21
CA PHE A 37 51.46 6.35 9.28
C PHE A 37 51.35 6.68 10.80
N PHE A 38 50.45 5.90 11.45
CA PHE A 38 50.57 5.23 12.77
C PHE A 38 50.17 5.90 14.10
N CYS A 39 49.45 5.08 14.90
CA CYS A 39 49.33 5.07 16.37
C CYS A 39 48.68 6.31 17.02
N VAL A 40 47.64 6.22 17.86
CA VAL A 40 47.56 5.44 19.10
C VAL A 40 46.09 5.21 19.48
N SER A 41 45.79 3.94 19.74
CA SER A 41 44.61 3.40 20.42
C SER A 41 44.57 3.80 21.90
N ALA A 42 43.37 3.90 22.49
CA ALA A 42 43.08 4.04 23.93
C ALA A 42 42.76 5.45 24.49
N CYS A 43 41.66 6.09 24.06
CA CYS A 43 41.14 7.27 24.77
C CYS A 43 39.60 7.37 24.92
N TYR A 44 38.82 6.39 24.44
CA TYR A 44 37.34 6.54 24.32
C TYR A 44 36.49 5.58 25.18
N LEU A 45 37.03 5.04 26.27
CA LEU A 45 36.28 4.11 27.16
C LEU A 45 36.20 4.55 28.64
N TYR A 46 36.62 5.77 28.98
CA TYR A 46 36.69 6.24 30.37
C TYR A 46 35.62 7.26 30.80
N TYR A 47 34.65 7.61 29.94
CA TYR A 47 33.62 8.62 30.25
C TYR A 47 32.20 8.07 30.52
N PHE A 48 32.04 6.75 30.70
CA PHE A 48 30.71 6.13 30.85
C PHE A 48 30.27 5.79 32.27
N PHE A 49 31.08 6.00 33.33
CA PHE A 49 30.74 5.43 34.66
C PHE A 49 30.87 6.35 35.89
N LYS A 50 30.92 7.68 35.72
CA LYS A 50 31.11 8.61 36.86
C LYS A 50 30.16 9.81 36.85
N PHE A 51 28.89 9.58 36.55
CA PHE A 51 27.79 10.55 36.71
C PHE A 51 26.65 9.93 37.53
N ILE A 52 27.02 9.31 38.65
CA ILE A 52 26.11 8.81 39.69
C ILE A 52 26.68 9.38 41.00
N PHE A 53 25.82 10.03 41.77
CA PHE A 53 26.09 10.72 43.05
C PHE A 53 26.78 12.09 42.96
N LEU A 54 25.97 13.15 42.87
CA LEU A 54 25.85 14.16 43.93
C LEU A 54 24.84 15.20 43.48
N PHE A 55 23.64 15.21 44.08
CA PHE A 55 23.04 16.38 44.73
C PHE A 55 21.56 16.07 45.01
N CYS A 56 21.27 15.78 46.27
CA CYS A 56 19.91 15.62 46.78
C CYS A 56 19.63 16.77 47.76
N ARG A 57 18.36 17.19 47.77
CA ARG A 57 17.67 18.18 48.64
C ARG A 57 17.87 19.66 48.32
N SER A 58 16.87 20.52 48.39
CA SER A 58 15.41 20.42 48.59
C SER A 58 14.93 21.88 48.62
N ILE A 59 13.98 22.30 47.77
CA ILE A 59 13.02 23.37 48.10
C ILE A 59 11.68 22.99 47.48
N SER A 60 10.77 22.59 48.37
CA SER A 60 9.34 22.52 48.13
C SER A 60 8.79 23.92 47.92
N THR A 61 8.20 24.19 46.76
CA THR A 61 7.05 25.09 46.66
C THR A 61 5.98 24.38 45.85
N SER A 62 4.85 24.17 46.52
CA SER A 62 3.59 23.67 46.03
C SER A 62 3.14 24.46 44.79
N GLY A 63 3.26 23.85 43.62
CA GLY A 63 2.82 24.41 42.34
C GLY A 63 2.33 23.37 41.35
N TRP A 64 2.00 22.15 41.82
CA TRP A 64 1.26 21.17 41.00
C TRP A 64 -0.22 21.55 40.97
N ARG A 65 -0.54 22.69 40.35
CA ARG A 65 -1.90 23.02 39.92
C ARG A 65 -1.87 23.47 38.46
N LEU A 66 -1.46 22.56 37.60
CA LEU A 66 -1.95 22.46 36.22
C LEU A 66 -2.10 20.98 35.87
N ALA A 67 -2.74 20.22 36.78
CA ALA A 67 -3.42 19.01 36.39
C ALA A 67 -4.72 19.44 35.72
N GLU A 68 -4.84 19.08 34.45
CA GLU A 68 -6.09 18.87 33.73
C GLU A 68 -7.07 20.06 33.71
N GLN A 69 -7.01 20.83 32.61
CA GLN A 69 -8.20 21.49 32.09
C GLN A 69 -9.17 20.38 31.64
N GLN A 70 -9.94 19.83 32.58
CA GLN A 70 -11.20 19.19 32.29
C GLN A 70 -12.19 20.30 31.93
N GLY A 71 -12.38 20.54 30.64
CA GLY A 71 -13.19 21.66 30.18
C GLY A 71 -13.64 21.47 28.73
N GLN A 72 -14.89 21.02 28.60
CA GLN A 72 -15.73 20.96 27.40
C GLN A 72 -15.48 19.76 26.49
N GLY A 73 -16.18 18.67 26.81
CA GLY A 73 -16.34 17.51 25.94
C GLY A 73 -16.80 17.94 24.55
N SER A 74 -15.95 17.70 23.56
CA SER A 74 -16.43 17.49 22.20
C SER A 74 -17.54 16.44 22.30
N GLN A 75 -18.73 16.75 21.78
CA GLN A 75 -19.89 15.87 21.85
C GLN A 75 -19.65 14.62 20.99
N LEU A 76 -18.73 13.74 21.42
CA LEU A 76 -18.41 12.48 20.78
C LEU A 76 -19.23 11.42 21.47
N ILE A 77 -20.25 10.94 20.78
CA ILE A 77 -21.02 9.79 21.22
C ILE A 77 -20.26 8.55 20.76
N THR A 78 -19.76 7.76 21.70
CA THR A 78 -19.20 6.43 21.42
C THR A 78 -20.33 5.42 21.39
N VAL A 79 -20.63 4.90 20.20
CA VAL A 79 -21.64 3.85 19.99
C VAL A 79 -20.90 2.56 19.61
N ASP A 80 -21.01 1.53 20.45
CA ASP A 80 -20.32 0.24 20.26
C ASP A 80 -21.12 -0.76 19.40
N GLU A 81 -22.10 -0.27 18.65
CA GLU A 81 -22.97 -1.09 17.80
C GLU A 81 -22.33 -1.39 16.45
N LYS A 82 -22.75 -2.50 15.84
CA LYS A 82 -22.35 -2.84 14.48
C LYS A 82 -22.90 -1.78 13.51
N LEU A 83 -22.02 -1.28 12.64
CA LEU A 83 -22.36 -0.26 11.66
C LEU A 83 -23.08 -0.89 10.45
N ASP A 84 -24.40 -0.78 10.39
CA ASP A 84 -25.20 -1.22 9.25
C ASP A 84 -25.67 -0.01 8.42
N ILE A 85 -25.09 0.18 7.22
CA ILE A 85 -25.33 1.35 6.34
C ILE A 85 -26.41 1.03 5.28
N THR A 86 -26.94 -0.19 5.27
CA THR A 86 -27.80 -0.74 4.20
C THR A 86 -28.98 0.16 3.86
N THR A 87 -29.69 0.67 4.86
CA THR A 87 -30.88 1.51 4.73
C THR A 87 -30.59 2.90 4.14
N LEU A 88 -29.35 3.37 4.23
CA LEU A 88 -28.93 4.70 3.77
C LEU A 88 -28.44 4.70 2.31
N THR A 89 -27.97 3.56 1.80
CA THR A 89 -27.33 3.48 0.47
C THR A 89 -28.28 3.63 -0.72
N GLY A 90 -29.60 3.50 -0.52
CA GLY A 90 -30.61 3.58 -1.59
C GLY A 90 -30.61 2.39 -2.57
N VAL A 91 -29.86 1.31 -2.28
CA VAL A 91 -29.86 0.08 -3.07
C VAL A 91 -31.12 -0.73 -2.74
N PRO A 92 -31.88 -1.24 -3.73
CA PRO A 92 -33.07 -2.04 -3.46
C PRO A 92 -32.71 -3.35 -2.74
N GLU A 93 -33.59 -3.78 -1.83
CA GLU A 93 -33.35 -4.96 -0.98
C GLU A 93 -33.09 -6.25 -1.77
N GLU A 94 -33.69 -6.37 -2.96
CA GLU A 94 -33.51 -7.51 -3.85
C GLU A 94 -32.03 -7.76 -4.16
N HIS A 95 -31.26 -6.70 -4.37
CA HIS A 95 -29.84 -6.81 -4.69
C HIS A 95 -28.98 -7.06 -3.45
N ILE A 96 -29.43 -6.62 -2.27
CA ILE A 96 -28.70 -6.82 -1.00
C ILE A 96 -28.80 -8.28 -0.55
N LYS A 97 -30.01 -8.85 -0.57
CA LYS A 97 -30.28 -10.19 -0.02
C LYS A 97 -29.94 -11.33 -0.98
N THR A 98 -30.23 -11.14 -2.27
CA THR A 98 -30.09 -12.20 -3.29
C THR A 98 -28.63 -12.44 -3.68
N ARG A 99 -27.80 -11.39 -3.61
CA ARG A 99 -26.44 -11.44 -4.13
C ARG A 99 -25.44 -11.91 -3.11
N LYS A 100 -24.43 -12.59 -3.63
CA LYS A 100 -23.22 -12.92 -2.90
C LYS A 100 -22.05 -12.18 -3.52
N VAL A 101 -21.15 -11.74 -2.65
CA VAL A 101 -19.94 -11.01 -2.97
C VAL A 101 -18.76 -11.96 -2.87
N ARG A 102 -17.86 -11.97 -3.86
CA ARG A 102 -16.63 -12.74 -3.80
C ARG A 102 -15.46 -11.82 -3.46
N ILE A 103 -14.82 -12.09 -2.32
CA ILE A 103 -13.60 -11.40 -1.90
C ILE A 103 -12.41 -12.30 -2.22
N PHE A 104 -11.52 -11.85 -3.11
CA PHE A 104 -10.40 -12.65 -3.57
C PHE A 104 -9.24 -11.79 -4.04
N VAL A 105 -8.05 -12.39 -4.12
CA VAL A 105 -6.93 -11.81 -4.85
C VAL A 105 -6.94 -12.35 -6.28
N PRO A 106 -6.95 -11.50 -7.32
CA PRO A 106 -7.01 -11.97 -8.69
C PRO A 106 -5.79 -12.83 -9.02
N ALA A 107 -6.05 -13.95 -9.70
CA ALA A 107 -5.00 -14.83 -10.19
C ALA A 107 -4.11 -14.08 -11.20
N ARG A 108 -2.82 -14.42 -11.23
CA ARG A 108 -1.92 -13.91 -12.27
C ARG A 108 -2.39 -14.43 -13.63
N ASN A 109 -2.43 -13.55 -14.64
CA ASN A 109 -2.65 -13.96 -16.02
C ASN A 109 -1.56 -14.96 -16.44
N ALA A 110 -1.95 -16.18 -16.84
CA ALA A 110 -1.00 -17.24 -17.18
C ALA A 110 -0.04 -16.82 -18.32
N MET A 111 -0.54 -16.03 -19.27
CA MET A 111 0.22 -15.56 -20.44
C MET A 111 1.31 -14.55 -20.09
N GLN A 112 1.19 -13.84 -18.97
CA GLN A 112 2.13 -12.79 -18.55
C GLN A 112 2.84 -13.16 -17.24
N SER A 113 4.15 -12.98 -17.16
CA SER A 113 4.92 -13.30 -15.94
C SER A 113 4.80 -12.27 -14.81
N GLY A 114 4.27 -11.07 -15.09
CA GLY A 114 4.16 -9.99 -14.11
C GLY A 114 3.21 -10.28 -12.93
N VAL A 115 3.59 -9.83 -11.72
CA VAL A 115 2.86 -10.13 -10.47
C VAL A 115 2.16 -8.92 -9.84
N LYS A 116 2.22 -7.73 -10.47
CA LYS A 116 1.68 -6.48 -9.91
C LYS A 116 0.18 -6.55 -9.62
N ASN A 117 -0.60 -7.22 -10.48
CA ASN A 117 -2.05 -7.31 -10.34
C ASN A 117 -2.51 -8.16 -9.14
N THR A 118 -1.66 -9.05 -8.61
CA THR A 118 -1.98 -9.99 -7.52
C THR A 118 -1.71 -9.39 -6.13
N GLN A 119 -1.43 -8.08 -6.03
CA GLN A 119 -1.11 -7.44 -4.76
C GLN A 119 -2.34 -6.95 -4.01
N LYS A 120 -3.38 -6.50 -4.73
CA LYS A 120 -4.59 -5.93 -4.16
C LYS A 120 -5.69 -6.98 -4.03
N TRP A 121 -6.50 -6.86 -2.98
CA TRP A 121 -7.73 -7.61 -2.84
C TRP A 121 -8.79 -7.00 -3.74
N LYS A 122 -9.62 -7.85 -4.33
CA LYS A 122 -10.75 -7.43 -5.14
C LYS A 122 -12.03 -8.01 -4.58
N MET A 123 -13.08 -7.24 -4.73
CA MET A 123 -14.43 -7.60 -4.35
C MET A 123 -15.31 -7.46 -5.58
N ASP A 124 -15.86 -8.58 -6.02
CA ASP A 124 -16.72 -8.67 -7.20
C ASP A 124 -18.08 -9.25 -6.80
N PHE A 125 -19.11 -8.91 -7.57
CA PHE A 125 -20.44 -9.50 -7.44
C PHE A 125 -20.60 -10.72 -8.35
N ASP A 126 -21.55 -11.60 -7.98
CA ASP A 126 -21.94 -12.71 -8.84
C ASP A 126 -22.59 -12.23 -10.15
N THR A 127 -22.27 -12.89 -11.25
CA THR A 127 -22.71 -12.53 -12.61
C THR A 127 -24.06 -13.20 -12.91
N ARG A 128 -25.11 -12.46 -13.29
CA ARG A 128 -26.34 -13.08 -13.87
C ARG A 128 -26.24 -13.22 -15.39
N GLU A 129 -27.36 -13.64 -15.95
CA GLU A 129 -27.63 -13.73 -17.36
C GLU A 129 -27.28 -12.45 -18.12
N ARG A 130 -26.62 -12.68 -19.25
CA ARG A 130 -26.48 -11.72 -20.33
C ARG A 130 -27.12 -12.36 -21.56
N TRP A 131 -28.02 -11.64 -22.21
CA TRP A 131 -28.72 -12.11 -23.39
C TRP A 131 -28.29 -11.32 -24.63
N GLU A 132 -28.57 -11.89 -25.79
CA GLU A 132 -28.29 -11.25 -27.07
C GLU A 132 -29.40 -10.24 -27.44
N ASN A 133 -29.01 -9.05 -27.89
CA ASN A 133 -29.95 -8.06 -28.42
C ASN A 133 -30.41 -8.49 -29.82
N PRO A 134 -31.72 -8.67 -30.08
CA PRO A 134 -32.23 -9.19 -31.35
C PRO A 134 -31.91 -8.30 -32.57
N LEU A 135 -31.65 -7.01 -32.38
CA LEU A 135 -31.34 -6.11 -33.50
C LEU A 135 -29.86 -6.11 -33.89
N MET A 136 -28.96 -6.01 -32.93
CA MET A 136 -27.52 -5.78 -33.16
C MET A 136 -26.61 -6.93 -32.71
N GLY A 137 -27.12 -7.90 -31.95
CA GLY A 137 -26.32 -9.01 -31.40
C GLY A 137 -25.48 -8.64 -30.17
N TRP A 138 -25.71 -7.47 -29.54
CA TRP A 138 -24.97 -7.05 -28.35
C TRP A 138 -25.38 -7.81 -27.09
N ALA A 139 -24.44 -8.04 -26.18
CA ALA A 139 -24.71 -8.62 -24.87
C ALA A 139 -25.39 -7.59 -23.96
N SER A 140 -26.70 -7.72 -23.80
CA SER A 140 -27.53 -6.89 -22.92
C SER A 140 -27.68 -7.54 -21.54
N THR A 141 -27.87 -6.73 -20.50
CA THR A 141 -28.09 -7.23 -19.13
C THR A 141 -28.98 -6.25 -18.35
N ALA A 142 -29.73 -6.75 -17.36
CA ALA A 142 -30.53 -5.94 -16.43
C ALA A 142 -29.78 -5.65 -15.11
N ASP A 143 -28.54 -6.11 -14.97
CA ASP A 143 -27.80 -6.02 -13.72
C ASP A 143 -26.96 -4.73 -13.58
N PRO A 144 -27.30 -3.83 -12.63
CA PRO A 144 -26.52 -2.61 -12.41
C PRO A 144 -25.16 -2.88 -11.75
N LEU A 145 -25.08 -3.90 -10.90
CA LEU A 145 -23.87 -4.21 -10.11
C LEU A 145 -22.85 -5.08 -10.86
N SER A 146 -23.15 -5.49 -12.09
CA SER A 146 -22.37 -6.47 -12.85
C SER A 146 -20.94 -6.04 -13.19
N ASN A 147 -20.69 -4.73 -13.25
CA ASN A 147 -19.38 -4.16 -13.60
C ASN A 147 -18.65 -3.54 -12.41
N MET A 148 -19.19 -3.68 -11.19
CA MET A 148 -18.57 -3.11 -10.00
C MET A 148 -17.47 -4.02 -9.48
N VAL A 149 -16.25 -3.49 -9.47
CA VAL A 149 -15.06 -4.15 -8.93
C VAL A 149 -14.39 -3.17 -7.97
N LEU A 150 -14.37 -3.52 -6.68
CA LEU A 150 -13.70 -2.70 -5.67
C LEU A 150 -12.34 -3.28 -5.34
N SER A 151 -11.34 -2.41 -5.21
CA SER A 151 -9.97 -2.80 -4.85
C SER A 151 -9.63 -2.37 -3.42
N PHE A 152 -9.13 -3.33 -2.64
CA PHE A 152 -8.74 -3.13 -1.25
C PHE A 152 -7.26 -3.46 -1.03
N SER A 153 -6.68 -2.89 0.03
CA SER A 153 -5.31 -3.19 0.43
C SER A 153 -5.25 -4.43 1.31
N ASN A 154 -6.13 -4.53 2.31
CA ASN A 154 -6.19 -5.66 3.24
C ASN A 154 -7.45 -6.52 3.04
N LYS A 155 -7.43 -7.70 3.65
CA LYS A 155 -8.57 -8.63 3.66
C LYS A 155 -9.62 -8.15 4.65
N GLU A 156 -9.21 -7.69 5.82
CA GLU A 156 -10.12 -7.25 6.89
C GLU A 156 -10.94 -6.05 6.42
N ASP A 157 -10.32 -5.10 5.70
CA ASP A 157 -11.00 -3.92 5.16
C ASP A 157 -12.14 -4.31 4.20
N ALA A 158 -11.91 -5.31 3.36
CA ALA A 158 -12.91 -5.81 2.41
C ALA A 158 -14.08 -6.50 3.14
N ILE A 159 -13.78 -7.28 4.20
CA ILE A 159 -14.80 -7.92 5.03
C ILE A 159 -15.63 -6.88 5.76
N ALA A 160 -14.98 -5.93 6.43
CA ALA A 160 -15.65 -4.85 7.13
C ALA A 160 -16.53 -4.02 6.18
N PHE A 161 -16.10 -3.79 4.94
CA PHE A 161 -16.92 -3.10 3.94
C PHE A 161 -18.13 -3.93 3.51
N ALA A 162 -17.99 -5.24 3.29
CA ALA A 162 -19.10 -6.11 2.94
C ALA A 162 -20.12 -6.22 4.09
N GLU A 163 -19.64 -6.32 5.33
CA GLU A 163 -20.48 -6.37 6.53
C GLU A 163 -21.24 -5.07 6.76
N LYS A 164 -20.59 -3.90 6.58
CA LYS A 164 -21.23 -2.58 6.68
C LYS A 164 -22.38 -2.39 5.70
N ASN A 165 -22.24 -2.97 4.49
CA ASN A 165 -23.28 -2.95 3.46
C ASN A 165 -24.24 -4.15 3.55
N GLY A 166 -24.11 -5.01 4.58
CA GLY A 166 -24.99 -6.14 4.81
C GLY A 166 -25.01 -7.18 3.68
N TRP A 167 -23.96 -7.28 2.88
CA TRP A 167 -23.87 -8.26 1.79
C TRP A 167 -23.33 -9.60 2.28
N ARG A 168 -23.87 -10.70 1.74
CA ARG A 168 -23.31 -12.04 1.96
C ARG A 168 -22.02 -12.16 1.17
N TYR A 169 -20.95 -12.64 1.80
CA TYR A 169 -19.64 -12.72 1.15
C TYR A 169 -19.00 -14.10 1.28
N ASP A 170 -18.23 -14.48 0.25
CA ASP A 170 -17.38 -15.67 0.22
C ASP A 170 -15.92 -15.25 0.09
N ILE A 171 -15.05 -15.81 0.93
CA ILE A 171 -13.62 -15.46 0.97
C ILE A 171 -12.80 -16.54 0.28
N THR A 172 -12.00 -16.14 -0.70
CA THR A 172 -10.93 -16.99 -1.26
C THR A 172 -9.58 -16.50 -0.77
N GLU A 173 -8.83 -17.38 -0.11
CA GLU A 173 -7.50 -17.04 0.40
C GLU A 173 -6.47 -16.80 -0.70
N LYS A 174 -5.52 -15.90 -0.41
CA LYS A 174 -4.44 -15.55 -1.32
C LYS A 174 -3.49 -16.72 -1.49
N ARG A 175 -3.39 -17.25 -2.71
CA ARG A 175 -2.44 -18.31 -3.08
C ARG A 175 -1.09 -17.71 -3.47
N VAL A 176 -0.10 -17.85 -2.60
CA VAL A 176 1.29 -17.44 -2.89
C VAL A 176 2.04 -18.59 -3.56
N PRO A 177 2.77 -18.36 -4.68
CA PRO A 177 3.57 -19.40 -5.29
C PRO A 177 4.71 -19.83 -4.35
N LYS A 178 4.87 -21.15 -4.19
CA LYS A 178 5.94 -21.71 -3.36
C LYS A 178 7.31 -21.39 -3.99
N PRO A 179 8.28 -20.85 -3.23
CA PRO A 179 9.65 -20.67 -3.71
C PRO A 179 10.22 -22.01 -4.16
N ARG A 180 10.84 -22.04 -5.36
CA ARG A 180 11.45 -23.26 -5.92
C ARG A 180 12.96 -23.08 -5.92
N VAL A 181 13.69 -24.09 -5.42
CA VAL A 181 15.16 -24.12 -5.52
C VAL A 181 15.52 -24.37 -6.98
N LYS A 182 16.26 -23.43 -7.59
CA LYS A 182 16.77 -23.55 -8.95
C LYS A 182 18.29 -23.42 -8.91
N SER A 183 18.99 -24.41 -9.46
CA SER A 183 20.44 -24.38 -9.66
C SER A 183 20.73 -24.63 -11.13
N TYR A 184 21.49 -23.74 -11.77
CA TYR A 184 21.87 -23.91 -13.17
C TYR A 184 22.81 -25.12 -13.37
N GLY A 185 23.70 -25.40 -12.40
CA GLY A 185 24.56 -26.58 -12.42
C GLY A 185 23.79 -27.90 -12.40
N ALA A 186 22.59 -27.91 -11.80
CA ALA A 186 21.73 -29.09 -11.80
C ALA A 186 21.23 -29.48 -13.21
N ASN A 187 21.22 -28.54 -14.17
CA ASN A 187 20.86 -28.82 -15.56
C ASN A 187 21.93 -29.67 -16.28
N PHE A 188 23.16 -29.76 -15.76
CA PHE A 188 24.28 -30.50 -16.36
C PHE A 188 24.89 -31.53 -15.39
N SER A 189 24.09 -32.05 -14.47
CA SER A 189 24.53 -33.07 -13.51
C SER A 189 25.05 -34.33 -14.21
N TRP A 190 26.16 -34.89 -13.72
CA TRP A 190 26.77 -36.08 -14.32
C TRP A 190 25.89 -37.34 -14.19
N ASP A 191 25.34 -37.58 -12.99
CA ASP A 191 24.57 -38.78 -12.65
C ASP A 191 23.05 -38.58 -12.49
N LYS A 192 22.59 -37.33 -12.31
CA LYS A 192 21.18 -37.07 -11.96
C LYS A 192 20.31 -36.92 -13.21
N ARG A 193 19.05 -37.36 -13.11
CA ARG A 193 18.03 -37.23 -14.17
C ARG A 193 17.63 -35.77 -14.49
N THR A 194 18.15 -34.81 -13.72
CA THR A 194 17.92 -33.37 -13.97
C THR A 194 18.67 -32.85 -15.19
N ARG A 195 19.61 -33.63 -15.75
CA ARG A 195 20.38 -33.26 -16.94
C ARG A 195 19.46 -32.98 -18.12
N ARG A 196 19.54 -31.77 -18.67
CA ARG A 196 18.81 -31.37 -19.88
C ARG A 196 19.52 -31.91 -21.11
N SER A 197 18.74 -32.34 -22.11
CA SER A 197 19.25 -32.78 -23.41
C SER A 197 19.63 -31.60 -24.32
N ALA A 198 18.94 -30.47 -24.21
CA ALA A 198 19.18 -29.24 -24.96
C ALA A 198 19.03 -28.00 -24.08
N LYS A 199 19.57 -26.86 -24.53
CA LYS A 199 19.51 -25.57 -23.85
C LYS A 199 18.76 -24.54 -24.68
#